data_AF-A0A3S4ZGZ2-F1
#
_entry.id   AF-A0A3S4ZGZ2-F1
#
_cell.length_a   1.000
_cell.length_b   1.000
_cell.length_c   1.000
_cell.angle_alpha   90.00
_cell.angle_beta   90.00
_cell.angle_gamma   90.00
#
_symmetry.space_group_name_H-M   'P 1'
#
loop_
_entity.id
_entity.type
_entity.pdbx_description
1 polymer ?
#
loop_
_entity_poly.entity_id
_entity_poly.type
_entity_poly.pdbx_seq_one_letter_code
_entity_poly.pdbx_strand_id
1 'polypeptide(L)'
;MDEANTDLFGQNWANLIQSLDVGPEKAKGIEKLPDDQKRQLLSTYATKNPKSSAFQYVTLIKGLRAYKIGLPKGSRRGELNNAKSILSATEISLRTNDVSWVYDFLDQNGLDVLLGFMSKTIRLVIRMENPSPPSRSQRNRSSLYKSERRKSLDNHILPNDDEYFNGDSEEGHRQSFWCHGGKANRAHPLSYSPPASENMKEGLHQCVKCFRALLNNQRGCTMTFEHPNAINVIALCFLHPNYQTKTLVLELLAALCLIENGHHRVLSSFDNLKREMGESNRFETLVHYFCTHESRGPDNYNFDFMLTESFALIDGNSVYLQQVVDSS
;
A
#
# COMPACT_ATOMS: atom_id res chain seq x y z
N MET A 1 -51.69 13.00 21.78
CA MET A 1 -51.17 12.79 20.41
C MET A 1 -49.67 12.47 20.43
N ASP A 2 -49.12 12.07 21.59
CA ASP A 2 -47.69 12.19 21.83
C ASP A 2 -46.91 10.88 21.75
N GLU A 3 -47.52 9.73 22.05
CA GLU A 3 -46.80 8.43 22.03
C GLU A 3 -46.24 8.05 20.66
N ALA A 4 -47.00 8.28 19.58
CA ALA A 4 -46.55 7.94 18.22
C ALA A 4 -45.38 8.82 17.74
N ASN A 5 -45.31 10.07 18.20
CA ASN A 5 -44.23 10.99 17.84
C ASN A 5 -42.96 10.72 18.66
N THR A 6 -43.13 10.29 19.92
CA THR A 6 -42.04 9.82 20.78
C THR A 6 -41.44 8.52 20.27
N ASP A 7 -42.26 7.57 19.80
CA ASP A 7 -41.79 6.28 19.26
C ASP A 7 -41.03 6.46 17.93
N LEU A 8 -41.53 7.31 17.03
CA LEU A 8 -40.84 7.64 15.78
C LEU A 8 -39.50 8.37 16.03
N PHE A 9 -39.45 9.26 17.02
CA PHE A 9 -38.21 9.91 17.43
C PHE A 9 -37.19 8.89 17.96
N GLY A 10 -37.62 7.97 18.83
CA GLY A 10 -36.78 6.91 19.37
C GLY A 10 -36.19 6.00 18.29
N GLN A 11 -37.00 5.60 17.32
CA GLN A 11 -36.55 4.79 16.17
C GLN A 11 -35.54 5.53 15.30
N ASN A 12 -35.83 6.79 14.94
CA ASN A 12 -34.91 7.60 14.14
C ASN A 12 -33.59 7.88 14.88
N TRP A 13 -33.66 8.06 16.20
CA TRP A 13 -32.49 8.24 17.04
C TRP A 13 -31.64 6.97 17.11
N ALA A 14 -32.25 5.81 17.30
CA ALA A 14 -31.55 4.52 17.27
C ALA A 14 -30.84 4.29 15.92
N ASN A 15 -31.53 4.58 14.80
CA ASN A 15 -30.96 4.50 13.46
C ASN A 15 -29.76 5.45 13.28
N LEU A 16 -29.86 6.68 13.79
CA LEU A 16 -28.74 7.63 13.79
C LEU A 16 -27.54 7.05 14.54
N ILE A 17 -27.73 6.60 15.79
CA ILE A 17 -26.62 6.08 16.61
C ILE A 17 -25.96 4.88 15.93
N GLN A 18 -26.75 3.95 15.39
CA GLN A 18 -26.21 2.81 14.63
C GLN A 18 -25.44 3.27 13.38
N SER A 19 -25.92 4.29 12.68
CA SER A 19 -25.27 4.80 11.46
C SER A 19 -23.92 5.48 11.72
N LEU A 20 -23.66 5.91 12.96
CA LEU A 20 -22.40 6.56 13.36
C LEU A 20 -21.27 5.57 13.65
N ASP A 21 -21.57 4.28 13.80
CA ASP A 21 -20.58 3.22 14.07
C ASP A 21 -19.69 3.52 15.30
N VAL A 22 -20.27 4.11 16.35
CA VAL A 22 -19.54 4.52 17.56
C VAL A 22 -19.56 3.43 18.64
N GLY A 23 -18.43 3.25 19.33
CA GLY A 23 -18.36 2.35 20.47
C GLY A 23 -19.34 2.72 21.61
N PRO A 24 -19.69 1.76 22.49
CA PRO A 24 -20.76 1.88 23.49
C PRO A 24 -20.54 3.04 24.47
N GLU A 25 -19.31 3.34 24.84
CA GLU A 25 -19.01 4.46 25.74
C GLU A 25 -19.30 5.82 25.07
N LYS A 26 -18.96 5.97 23.79
CA LYS A 26 -19.30 7.16 23.00
C LYS A 26 -20.80 7.24 22.75
N ALA A 27 -21.46 6.11 22.46
CA ALA A 27 -22.91 6.04 22.30
C ALA A 27 -23.65 6.49 23.58
N LYS A 28 -23.23 6.00 24.76
CA LYS A 28 -23.76 6.45 26.06
C LYS A 28 -23.53 7.95 26.31
N GLY A 29 -22.40 8.49 25.85
CA GLY A 29 -22.12 9.92 25.90
C GLY A 29 -23.10 10.74 25.06
N ILE A 30 -23.35 10.30 23.82
CA ILE A 30 -24.31 10.92 22.90
C ILE A 30 -25.76 10.79 23.44
N GLU A 31 -26.08 9.69 24.11
CA GLU A 31 -27.39 9.47 24.72
C GLU A 31 -27.70 10.44 25.87
N LYS A 32 -26.67 11.01 26.51
CA LYS A 32 -26.81 11.99 27.61
C LYS A 32 -26.99 13.44 27.12
N LEU A 33 -26.95 13.68 25.81
CA LEU A 33 -27.09 15.04 25.28
C LEU A 33 -28.50 15.61 25.54
N PRO A 34 -28.64 16.94 25.74
CA PRO A 34 -29.95 17.58 25.84
C PRO A 34 -30.81 17.35 24.60
N ASP A 35 -32.14 17.28 24.77
CA ASP A 35 -33.09 16.96 23.70
C ASP A 35 -32.97 17.92 22.49
N ASP A 36 -32.66 19.20 22.71
CA ASP A 36 -32.46 20.18 21.64
C ASP A 36 -31.26 19.80 20.75
N GLN A 37 -30.18 19.32 21.36
CA GLN A 37 -29.00 18.86 20.63
C GLN A 37 -29.30 17.54 19.89
N LYS A 38 -30.04 16.62 20.50
CA LYS A 38 -30.49 15.39 19.84
C LYS A 38 -31.33 15.69 18.60
N ARG A 39 -32.29 16.63 18.70
CA ARG A 39 -33.12 17.08 17.56
C ARG A 39 -32.28 17.74 16.46
N GLN A 40 -31.30 18.55 16.83
CA GLN A 40 -30.39 19.18 15.86
C GLN A 40 -29.53 18.15 15.12
N LEU A 41 -29.02 17.13 15.83
CA LEU A 41 -28.28 16.02 15.23
C LEU A 41 -29.14 15.23 14.26
N LEU A 42 -30.39 14.91 14.65
CA LEU A 42 -31.34 14.20 13.80
C LEU A 42 -31.66 14.98 12.52
N SER A 43 -31.85 16.30 12.64
CA SER A 43 -32.07 17.20 11.49
C SER A 43 -30.87 17.24 10.53
N THR A 44 -29.66 17.32 11.09
CA THR A 44 -28.41 17.29 10.30
C THR A 44 -28.22 15.95 9.61
N TYR A 45 -28.59 14.85 10.26
CA TYR A 45 -28.56 13.52 9.68
C TYR A 45 -29.53 13.36 8.51
N ALA A 46 -30.79 13.77 8.69
CA ALA A 46 -31.82 13.64 7.67
C ALA A 46 -31.53 14.45 6.39
N THR A 47 -30.72 15.51 6.48
CA THR A 47 -30.37 16.38 5.35
C THR A 47 -29.08 15.97 4.63
N LYS A 48 -28.33 15.00 5.17
CA LYS A 48 -27.04 14.59 4.64
C LYS A 48 -27.22 13.62 3.48
N ASN A 49 -26.88 14.06 2.27
CA ASN A 49 -26.85 13.21 1.08
C ASN A 49 -25.42 13.02 0.59
N PRO A 50 -24.97 11.77 0.33
CA PRO A 50 -23.67 11.52 -0.27
C PRO A 50 -23.53 12.22 -1.61
N LYS A 51 -22.36 12.80 -1.89
CA LYS A 51 -22.08 13.45 -3.20
C LYS A 51 -22.14 12.48 -4.37
N SER A 52 -21.84 11.21 -4.13
CA SER A 52 -21.77 10.15 -5.14
C SER A 52 -21.98 8.79 -4.46
N SER A 53 -22.54 7.84 -5.21
CA SER A 53 -22.81 6.50 -4.66
C SER A 53 -21.53 5.67 -4.52
N ALA A 54 -21.53 4.71 -3.60
CA ALA A 54 -20.41 3.79 -3.42
C ALA A 54 -20.05 3.04 -4.72
N PHE A 55 -21.06 2.61 -5.47
CA PHE A 55 -20.90 1.97 -6.79
C PHE A 55 -20.12 2.84 -7.79
N GLN A 56 -20.36 4.16 -7.81
CA GLN A 56 -19.64 5.08 -8.69
C GLN A 56 -18.14 5.10 -8.37
N TYR A 57 -17.77 5.22 -7.08
CA TYR A 57 -16.36 5.19 -6.69
C TYR A 57 -15.69 3.86 -7.00
N VAL A 58 -16.35 2.74 -6.71
CA VAL A 58 -15.83 1.41 -7.06
C VAL A 58 -15.58 1.30 -8.57
N THR A 59 -16.49 1.82 -9.39
CA THR A 59 -16.33 1.85 -10.86
C THR A 59 -15.15 2.72 -11.30
N LEU A 60 -14.99 3.90 -10.71
CA LEU A 60 -13.86 4.80 -11.00
C LEU A 60 -12.51 4.17 -10.63
N ILE A 61 -12.42 3.51 -9.46
CA ILE A 61 -11.18 2.84 -9.02
C ILE A 61 -10.89 1.62 -9.89
N LYS A 62 -11.92 0.88 -10.34
CA LYS A 62 -11.75 -0.17 -11.37
C LYS A 62 -11.20 0.41 -12.66
N GLY A 63 -11.63 1.60 -13.07
CA GLY A 63 -11.10 2.34 -14.22
C GLY A 63 -9.59 2.63 -14.12
N LEU A 64 -9.09 2.96 -12.92
CA LEU A 64 -7.65 3.14 -12.67
C LEU A 64 -6.82 1.87 -12.96
N ARG A 65 -7.43 0.68 -12.83
CA ARG A 65 -6.77 -0.61 -13.08
C ARG A 65 -6.65 -0.99 -14.55
N ALA A 66 -7.38 -0.33 -15.45
CA ALA A 66 -7.48 -0.71 -16.87
C ALA A 66 -6.24 -0.38 -17.71
N TYR A 67 -5.11 -0.05 -17.07
CA TYR A 67 -3.83 0.09 -17.75
C TYR A 67 -3.31 -1.29 -18.19
N LYS A 68 -3.79 -1.75 -19.34
CA LYS A 68 -3.08 -2.71 -20.17
C LYS A 68 -1.85 -2.00 -20.75
N ILE A 69 -0.68 -2.51 -20.41
CA ILE A 69 0.51 -2.40 -21.25
C ILE A 69 0.10 -2.92 -22.64
N GLY A 70 -0.06 -2.03 -23.64
CA GLY A 70 -0.29 -2.41 -25.04
C GLY A 70 -1.52 -1.85 -25.79
N LEU A 71 -2.27 -0.85 -25.30
CA LEU A 71 -3.34 -0.20 -26.09
C LEU A 71 -2.95 1.20 -26.63
N PRO A 72 -3.54 1.66 -27.76
CA PRO A 72 -3.13 2.87 -28.46
C PRO A 72 -3.23 4.14 -27.61
N LYS A 73 -2.22 5.00 -27.74
CA LYS A 73 -1.91 6.19 -26.94
C LYS A 73 -2.95 7.34 -26.93
N GLY A 74 -4.12 7.17 -27.54
CA GLY A 74 -5.01 8.29 -27.88
C GLY A 74 -6.17 8.60 -26.94
N SER A 75 -6.84 7.59 -26.35
CA SER A 75 -8.22 7.79 -25.86
C SER A 75 -8.44 7.80 -24.34
N ARG A 76 -7.42 7.54 -23.51
CA ARG A 76 -7.62 7.28 -22.06
C ARG A 76 -6.56 7.89 -21.14
N ARG A 77 -5.94 8.99 -21.55
CA ARG A 77 -4.91 9.68 -20.75
C ARG A 77 -5.50 10.52 -19.60
N GLY A 78 -6.78 10.87 -19.68
CA GLY A 78 -7.47 11.71 -18.69
C GLY A 78 -7.79 11.00 -17.36
N GLU A 79 -8.04 9.69 -17.38
CA GLU A 79 -8.48 8.95 -16.18
C GLU A 79 -7.32 8.53 -15.25
N LEU A 80 -6.15 8.19 -15.82
CA LEU A 80 -4.93 7.89 -15.03
C LEU A 80 -4.39 9.12 -14.29
N ASN A 81 -4.66 10.32 -14.80
CA ASN A 81 -4.18 11.58 -14.20
C ASN A 81 -4.95 11.96 -12.93
N ASN A 82 -5.92 11.15 -12.48
CA ASN A 82 -6.81 11.52 -11.39
C ASN A 82 -6.84 10.53 -10.22
N ALA A 83 -5.93 9.54 -10.17
CA ALA A 83 -5.87 8.56 -9.09
C ALA A 83 -5.90 9.18 -7.68
N LYS A 84 -5.09 10.22 -7.44
CA LYS A 84 -5.08 10.97 -6.18
C LYS A 84 -6.46 11.51 -5.81
N SER A 85 -7.15 12.19 -6.73
CA SER A 85 -8.42 12.83 -6.38
C SER A 85 -9.55 11.82 -6.21
N ILE A 86 -9.58 10.75 -7.04
CA ILE A 86 -10.57 9.68 -6.92
C ILE A 86 -10.41 8.98 -5.57
N LEU A 87 -9.17 8.61 -5.21
CA LEU A 87 -8.88 7.93 -3.95
C LEU A 87 -9.03 8.86 -2.74
N SER A 88 -8.72 10.15 -2.87
CA SER A 88 -8.99 11.15 -1.83
C SER A 88 -10.49 11.33 -1.59
N ALA A 89 -11.29 11.46 -2.66
CA ALA A 89 -12.74 11.55 -2.53
C ALA A 89 -13.36 10.25 -2.00
N THR A 90 -12.79 9.09 -2.34
CA THR A 90 -13.18 7.80 -1.78
C THR A 90 -12.87 7.74 -0.28
N GLU A 91 -11.66 8.14 0.14
CA GLU A 91 -11.27 8.22 1.55
C GLU A 91 -12.22 9.11 2.35
N ILE A 92 -12.50 10.32 1.86
CA ILE A 92 -13.41 11.25 2.52
C ILE A 92 -14.80 10.60 2.65
N SER A 93 -15.28 9.94 1.60
CA SER A 93 -16.59 9.29 1.62
C SER A 93 -16.64 8.13 2.62
N LEU A 94 -15.60 7.30 2.70
CA LEU A 94 -15.48 6.21 3.68
C LEU A 94 -15.47 6.72 5.13
N ARG A 95 -14.87 7.89 5.38
CA ARG A 95 -14.75 8.45 6.73
C ARG A 95 -15.97 9.27 7.15
N THR A 96 -16.67 9.88 6.21
CA THR A 96 -17.66 10.93 6.53
C THR A 96 -19.10 10.58 6.17
N ASN A 97 -19.37 9.60 5.31
CA ASN A 97 -20.74 9.13 5.09
C ASN A 97 -21.18 8.21 6.23
N ASP A 98 -22.46 7.84 6.24
CA ASP A 98 -22.99 6.84 7.15
C ASP A 98 -22.39 5.44 6.90
N VAL A 99 -22.57 4.56 7.89
CA VAL A 99 -22.10 3.17 7.83
C VAL A 99 -22.70 2.39 6.65
N SER A 100 -23.94 2.71 6.23
CA SER A 100 -24.60 2.04 5.11
C SER A 100 -23.87 2.29 3.80
N TRP A 101 -23.37 3.50 3.58
CA TRP A 101 -22.52 3.81 2.42
C TRP A 101 -21.24 2.97 2.39
N VAL A 102 -20.62 2.74 3.56
CA VAL A 102 -19.43 1.89 3.68
C VAL A 102 -19.78 0.43 3.36
N TYR A 103 -20.94 -0.04 3.83
CA TYR A 103 -21.41 -1.39 3.54
C TYR A 103 -21.71 -1.58 2.05
N ASP A 104 -22.39 -0.63 1.42
CA ASP A 104 -22.59 -0.61 -0.03
C ASP A 104 -21.26 -0.64 -0.78
N PHE A 105 -20.24 0.10 -0.30
CA PHE A 105 -18.90 0.06 -0.90
C PHE A 105 -18.26 -1.33 -0.80
N LEU A 106 -18.36 -1.98 0.36
CA LEU A 106 -17.84 -3.33 0.59
C LEU A 106 -18.58 -4.38 -0.25
N ASP A 107 -19.92 -4.30 -0.31
CA ASP A 107 -20.78 -5.20 -1.10
C ASP A 107 -20.52 -5.10 -2.60
N GLN A 108 -20.05 -3.96 -3.09
CA GLN A 108 -19.62 -3.76 -4.47
C GLN A 108 -18.19 -4.26 -4.76
N ASN A 109 -17.59 -5.03 -3.84
CA ASN A 109 -16.19 -5.49 -3.85
C ASN A 109 -15.18 -4.33 -3.77
N GLY A 110 -15.52 -3.24 -3.06
CA GLY A 110 -14.66 -2.08 -2.91
C GLY A 110 -13.32 -2.40 -2.25
N LEU A 111 -13.30 -3.31 -1.26
CA LEU A 111 -12.08 -3.78 -0.59
C LEU A 111 -11.09 -4.40 -1.58
N ASP A 112 -11.53 -5.39 -2.35
CA ASP A 112 -10.71 -6.03 -3.38
C ASP A 112 -10.21 -5.02 -4.41
N VAL A 113 -11.06 -4.05 -4.78
CA VAL A 113 -10.78 -2.99 -5.74
C VAL A 113 -9.68 -2.04 -5.25
N LEU A 114 -9.67 -1.69 -3.97
CA LEU A 114 -8.57 -0.95 -3.34
C LEU A 114 -7.29 -1.80 -3.26
N LEU A 115 -7.38 -3.05 -2.77
CA LEU A 115 -6.21 -3.93 -2.60
C LEU A 115 -5.43 -4.17 -3.88
N GLY A 116 -6.13 -4.49 -4.97
CA GLY A 116 -5.44 -4.69 -6.25
C GLY A 116 -4.98 -3.39 -6.92
N PHE A 117 -5.50 -2.21 -6.57
CA PHE A 117 -4.85 -0.95 -6.94
C PHE A 117 -3.54 -0.81 -6.15
N MET A 118 -3.63 -0.92 -4.82
CA MET A 118 -2.51 -0.82 -3.90
C MET A 118 -1.35 -1.76 -4.29
N SER A 119 -1.63 -3.05 -4.46
CA SER A 119 -0.66 -4.09 -4.81
C SER A 119 0.02 -3.84 -6.17
N LYS A 120 -0.74 -3.43 -7.19
CA LYS A 120 -0.18 -3.12 -8.51
C LYS A 120 0.71 -1.88 -8.45
N THR A 121 0.22 -0.82 -7.82
CA THR A 121 0.92 0.47 -7.76
C THR A 121 2.20 0.36 -6.94
N ILE A 122 2.20 -0.30 -5.78
CA ILE A 122 3.43 -0.43 -4.98
C ILE A 122 4.49 -1.27 -5.72
N ARG A 123 4.11 -2.35 -6.40
CA ARG A 123 5.05 -3.14 -7.21
C ARG A 123 5.59 -2.36 -8.39
N LEU A 124 4.83 -1.43 -8.96
CA LEU A 124 5.35 -0.50 -9.98
C LEU A 124 6.35 0.49 -9.37
N VAL A 125 6.02 1.09 -8.22
CA VAL A 125 6.90 2.01 -7.50
C VAL A 125 8.24 1.34 -7.15
N ILE A 126 8.22 0.12 -6.60
CA ILE A 126 9.44 -0.63 -6.26
C ILE A 126 10.33 -0.86 -7.50
N ARG A 127 9.73 -1.22 -8.65
CA ARG A 127 10.49 -1.41 -9.90
C ARG A 127 11.06 -0.11 -10.47
N MET A 128 10.40 1.03 -10.23
CA MET A 128 10.86 2.33 -10.71
C MET A 128 12.03 2.86 -9.86
N GLU A 129 12.00 2.64 -8.55
CA GLU A 129 13.08 3.04 -7.63
C GLU A 129 14.29 2.09 -7.73
N ASN A 130 14.08 0.83 -8.15
CA ASN A 130 15.13 -0.17 -8.38
C ASN A 130 15.12 -0.71 -9.82
N PRO A 131 15.53 0.10 -10.83
CA PRO A 131 15.57 -0.37 -12.20
C PRO A 131 16.59 -1.49 -12.34
N SER A 132 16.13 -2.72 -12.57
CA SER A 132 17.03 -3.80 -12.97
C SER A 132 17.76 -3.38 -14.25
N PRO A 133 19.07 -3.67 -14.40
CA PRO A 133 19.77 -3.40 -15.66
C PRO A 133 19.04 -4.13 -16.80
N PRO A 134 18.88 -3.50 -17.98
CA PRO A 134 18.18 -4.14 -19.08
C PRO A 134 18.87 -5.46 -19.39
N SER A 135 18.15 -6.56 -19.16
CA SER A 135 18.60 -7.89 -19.57
C SER A 135 18.79 -7.85 -21.08
N ARG A 136 20.06 -7.86 -21.51
CA ARG A 136 20.46 -7.95 -22.90
C ARG A 136 19.79 -9.21 -23.43
N SER A 137 18.79 -9.04 -24.28
CA SER A 137 18.05 -10.13 -24.88
C SER A 137 19.05 -11.13 -25.46
N GLN A 138 18.97 -12.38 -25.01
CA GLN A 138 19.55 -13.50 -25.74
C GLN A 138 18.82 -13.56 -27.08
N ARG A 139 19.31 -12.79 -28.05
CA ARG A 139 18.92 -12.90 -29.44
C ARG A 139 19.49 -14.23 -29.93
N ASN A 140 18.57 -15.13 -30.26
CA ASN A 140 18.77 -16.41 -30.94
C ASN A 140 20.03 -16.42 -31.82
N ARG A 141 20.99 -17.26 -31.46
CA ARG A 141 22.09 -17.66 -32.33
C ARG A 141 21.54 -18.74 -33.25
N SER A 142 20.93 -18.33 -34.37
CA SER A 142 20.60 -19.25 -35.46
C SER A 142 21.20 -18.72 -36.76
N SER A 143 22.12 -19.52 -37.31
CA SER A 143 22.45 -19.60 -38.74
C SER A 143 23.13 -18.39 -39.40
N LEU A 144 24.47 -18.43 -39.50
CA LEU A 144 25.18 -18.35 -40.78
C LEU A 144 26.69 -18.49 -40.53
N TYR A 145 27.24 -19.70 -40.73
CA TYR A 145 28.63 -19.84 -41.13
C TYR A 145 28.64 -20.60 -42.44
N LYS A 146 28.73 -19.82 -43.53
CA LYS A 146 29.23 -20.30 -44.81
C LYS A 146 30.67 -20.76 -44.57
N SER A 147 30.91 -22.04 -44.81
CA SER A 147 32.25 -22.61 -44.90
C SER A 147 32.84 -22.24 -46.27
N GLU A 148 33.91 -21.46 -46.27
CA GLU A 148 34.79 -21.31 -47.43
C GLU A 148 36.21 -21.72 -47.02
N ARG A 149 36.64 -22.85 -47.61
CA ARG A 149 38.01 -23.36 -47.61
C ARG A 149 38.94 -22.41 -48.37
N ARG A 150 40.17 -22.26 -47.87
CA ARG A 150 41.49 -22.32 -48.58
C ARG A 150 42.60 -22.07 -47.53
N LYS A 151 43.35 -23.10 -47.11
CA LYS A 151 44.67 -23.60 -47.59
C LYS A 151 45.87 -22.65 -47.34
N SER A 152 46.79 -23.08 -46.45
CA SER A 152 48.28 -23.11 -46.60
C SER A 152 48.94 -23.32 -45.22
N LEU A 153 49.60 -24.48 -44.96
CA LEU A 153 51.06 -24.67 -44.65
C LEU A 153 51.64 -23.64 -43.65
N ASP A 154 52.26 -23.99 -42.51
CA ASP A 154 53.33 -24.98 -42.31
C ASP A 154 53.42 -25.55 -40.87
N ASN A 155 54.25 -26.60 -40.77
CA ASN A 155 54.57 -27.51 -39.67
C ASN A 155 55.27 -26.91 -38.42
N HIS A 156 55.08 -27.52 -37.23
CA HIS A 156 56.07 -28.39 -36.53
C HIS A 156 55.81 -28.50 -34.99
N ILE A 157 55.53 -29.73 -34.55
CA ILE A 157 56.13 -30.54 -33.45
C ILE A 157 56.44 -29.88 -32.07
N LEU A 158 55.90 -30.50 -31.00
CA LEU A 158 56.09 -30.35 -29.53
C LEU A 158 57.53 -30.75 -29.06
N PRO A 159 57.93 -30.93 -27.76
CA PRO A 159 57.24 -30.81 -26.45
C PRO A 159 58.09 -30.25 -25.25
N ASN A 160 57.49 -30.25 -24.03
CA ASN A 160 58.12 -30.41 -22.68
C ASN A 160 59.00 -29.27 -22.12
N ASP A 161 59.16 -29.02 -20.81
CA ASP A 161 58.69 -29.56 -19.51
C ASP A 161 58.97 -28.48 -18.42
N ASP A 162 58.34 -28.63 -17.24
CA ASP A 162 58.82 -28.21 -15.89
C ASP A 162 58.98 -26.70 -15.58
N GLU A 163 58.67 -26.14 -14.39
CA GLU A 163 58.63 -26.64 -13.02
C GLU A 163 58.04 -25.56 -12.05
N TYR A 164 57.45 -26.02 -10.93
CA TYR A 164 57.45 -25.46 -9.56
C TYR A 164 56.67 -24.20 -9.06
N PHE A 165 55.88 -24.48 -7.99
CA PHE A 165 55.84 -23.88 -6.63
C PHE A 165 54.64 -23.00 -6.17
N ASN A 166 54.01 -23.48 -5.07
CA ASN A 166 53.24 -22.84 -3.96
C ASN A 166 52.05 -21.91 -4.31
N GLY A 167 50.93 -21.88 -3.59
CA GLY A 167 50.52 -22.32 -2.25
C GLY A 167 49.30 -21.46 -1.83
N ASP A 168 48.59 -21.88 -0.79
CA ASP A 168 47.55 -21.17 -0.03
C ASP A 168 46.09 -21.07 -0.54
N SER A 169 45.23 -21.78 0.19
CA SER A 169 44.15 -21.27 1.06
C SER A 169 42.99 -20.44 0.49
N GLU A 170 41.82 -21.06 0.61
CA GLU A 170 40.55 -20.52 1.15
C GLU A 170 39.68 -19.49 0.40
N GLU A 171 38.37 -19.78 0.54
CA GLU A 171 37.20 -18.88 0.52
C GLU A 171 36.56 -18.43 -0.80
N GLY A 172 35.48 -19.16 -1.13
CA GLY A 172 34.47 -18.79 -2.11
C GLY A 172 33.84 -17.42 -1.83
N HIS A 173 34.08 -16.49 -2.74
CA HIS A 173 33.46 -15.18 -2.74
C HIS A 173 32.09 -15.21 -3.42
N ARG A 174 31.05 -15.12 -2.59
CA ARG A 174 29.71 -14.66 -2.99
C ARG A 174 29.80 -13.17 -3.34
N GLN A 175 29.38 -12.81 -4.55
CA GLN A 175 29.34 -11.43 -5.03
C GLN A 175 28.33 -10.60 -4.22
N SER A 176 28.84 -9.69 -3.40
CA SER A 176 28.11 -8.56 -2.81
C SER A 176 28.08 -7.39 -3.78
N PHE A 177 26.89 -7.00 -4.25
CA PHE A 177 26.69 -5.92 -5.22
C PHE A 177 26.48 -4.56 -4.56
N TRP A 178 27.46 -4.00 -3.83
CA TRP A 178 27.42 -2.57 -3.49
C TRP A 178 28.83 -1.95 -3.48
N CYS A 179 29.02 -1.03 -4.44
CA CYS A 179 30.03 0.04 -4.52
C CYS A 179 31.44 -0.30 -5.02
N HIS A 180 31.89 0.35 -6.11
CA HIS A 180 33.03 1.31 -6.15
C HIS A 180 33.20 1.97 -7.54
N GLY A 181 33.26 3.32 -7.56
CA GLY A 181 34.25 4.12 -8.30
C GLY A 181 34.30 4.18 -9.84
N GLY A 182 33.73 5.25 -10.41
CA GLY A 182 34.40 6.13 -11.39
C GLY A 182 34.48 5.74 -12.88
N LYS A 183 33.72 6.45 -13.73
CA LYS A 183 34.22 7.36 -14.80
C LYS A 183 33.07 8.06 -15.51
N ALA A 184 33.19 9.38 -15.64
CA ALA A 184 32.22 10.27 -16.25
C ALA A 184 31.99 9.93 -17.73
N ASN A 185 30.71 9.78 -18.11
CA ASN A 185 30.29 9.90 -19.49
C ASN A 185 29.00 10.73 -19.56
N ARG A 186 29.13 11.89 -20.21
CA ARG A 186 28.12 12.81 -20.74
C ARG A 186 26.70 12.67 -20.17
N ALA A 187 26.40 13.54 -19.21
CA ALA A 187 25.04 13.81 -18.75
C ALA A 187 24.17 14.28 -19.92
N HIS A 188 23.16 13.48 -20.28
CA HIS A 188 21.94 14.01 -20.87
C HIS A 188 21.11 14.59 -19.72
N PRO A 189 20.81 15.90 -19.68
CA PRO A 189 19.81 16.40 -18.76
C PRO A 189 18.43 15.93 -19.23
N LEU A 190 17.48 15.87 -18.30
CA LEU A 190 16.06 15.50 -18.43
C LEU A 190 15.70 14.07 -17.98
N SER A 191 15.70 13.84 -16.66
CA SER A 191 14.76 12.89 -16.05
C SER A 191 13.58 13.69 -15.46
N TYR A 192 12.76 14.28 -16.34
CA TYR A 192 11.38 14.61 -15.97
C TYR A 192 10.65 13.28 -15.86
N SER A 193 10.60 12.71 -14.64
CA SER A 193 9.65 11.66 -14.33
C SER A 193 8.26 12.20 -14.71
N PRO A 194 7.51 11.53 -15.60
CA PRO A 194 6.23 12.07 -16.03
C PRO A 194 5.31 12.25 -14.80
N PRO A 195 4.48 13.30 -14.75
CA PRO A 195 3.60 13.60 -13.61
C PRO A 195 2.65 12.45 -13.26
N ALA A 196 2.44 11.52 -14.20
CA ALA A 196 1.75 10.26 -13.98
C ALA A 196 2.40 9.37 -12.89
N SER A 197 3.73 9.39 -12.72
CA SER A 197 4.45 8.65 -11.67
C SER A 197 4.13 9.18 -10.27
N GLU A 198 4.22 10.50 -10.09
CA GLU A 198 3.97 11.12 -8.80
C GLU A 198 2.48 11.06 -8.42
N ASN A 199 1.56 11.26 -9.37
CA ASN A 199 0.14 11.09 -9.11
C ASN A 199 -0.22 9.65 -8.68
N MET A 200 0.50 8.63 -9.18
CA MET A 200 0.32 7.24 -8.72
C MET A 200 0.85 7.03 -7.30
N LYS A 201 2.01 7.60 -6.95
CA LYS A 201 2.55 7.57 -5.57
C LYS A 201 1.61 8.27 -4.58
N GLU A 202 1.13 9.45 -4.94
CA GLU A 202 0.14 10.20 -4.15
C GLU A 202 -1.20 9.44 -4.05
N GLY A 203 -1.66 8.84 -5.15
CA GLY A 203 -2.84 7.96 -5.15
C GLY A 203 -2.68 6.76 -4.23
N LEU A 204 -1.50 6.14 -4.22
CA LEU A 204 -1.19 5.04 -3.29
C LEU A 204 -1.29 5.49 -1.84
N HIS A 205 -0.76 6.66 -1.49
CA HIS A 205 -0.93 7.23 -0.15
C HIS A 205 -2.40 7.43 0.24
N GLN A 206 -3.23 7.98 -0.67
CA GLN A 206 -4.67 8.11 -0.43
C GLN A 206 -5.37 6.74 -0.29
N CYS A 207 -4.91 5.74 -1.05
CA CYS A 207 -5.42 4.37 -0.90
C CYS A 207 -5.11 3.81 0.49
N VAL A 208 -3.93 4.07 1.06
CA VAL A 208 -3.61 3.66 2.44
C VAL A 208 -4.53 4.38 3.45
N LYS A 209 -4.86 5.65 3.23
CA LYS A 209 -5.86 6.35 4.07
C LYS A 209 -7.26 5.76 3.96
N CYS A 210 -7.67 5.26 2.80
CA CYS A 210 -8.92 4.49 2.67
C CYS A 210 -8.91 3.27 3.60
N PHE A 211 -7.78 2.56 3.74
CA PHE A 211 -7.65 1.46 4.69
C PHE A 211 -7.71 1.93 6.15
N ARG A 212 -7.14 3.10 6.48
CA ARG A 212 -7.33 3.69 7.83
C ARG A 212 -8.82 3.88 8.14
N ALA A 213 -9.59 4.41 7.19
CA ALA A 213 -11.04 4.59 7.34
C ALA A 213 -11.78 3.25 7.46
N LEU A 214 -11.44 2.26 6.63
CA LEU A 214 -12.05 0.93 6.68
C LEU A 214 -11.75 0.17 7.98
N LEU A 215 -10.53 0.28 8.52
CA LEU A 215 -10.16 -0.32 9.81
C LEU A 215 -10.85 0.37 10.99
N ASN A 216 -11.33 1.61 10.79
CA ASN A 216 -12.15 2.33 11.76
C ASN A 216 -13.65 1.96 11.66
N ASN A 217 -14.03 1.06 10.74
CA ASN A 217 -15.38 0.53 10.61
C ASN A 217 -15.41 -0.95 10.98
N GLN A 218 -16.41 -1.42 11.74
CA GLN A 218 -16.43 -2.81 12.24
C GLN A 218 -16.37 -3.86 11.11
N ARG A 219 -17.25 -3.74 10.10
CA ARG A 219 -17.29 -4.65 8.95
C ARG A 219 -16.04 -4.53 8.08
N GLY A 220 -15.59 -3.29 7.83
CA GLY A 220 -14.38 -3.00 7.07
C GLY A 220 -13.12 -3.58 7.72
N CYS A 221 -13.00 -3.49 9.04
CA CYS A 221 -11.92 -4.08 9.82
C CYS A 221 -11.94 -5.60 9.72
N THR A 222 -13.09 -6.23 9.98
CA THR A 222 -13.26 -7.69 9.90
C THR A 222 -12.91 -8.22 8.51
N MET A 223 -13.48 -7.65 7.44
CA MET A 223 -13.19 -8.05 6.07
C MET A 223 -11.73 -7.81 5.67
N THR A 224 -11.13 -6.70 6.11
CA THR A 224 -9.70 -6.41 5.86
C THR A 224 -8.81 -7.40 6.59
N PHE A 225 -9.14 -7.71 7.84
CA PHE A 225 -8.42 -8.70 8.61
C PHE A 225 -8.55 -10.04 7.91
N GLU A 226 -9.74 -10.60 7.72
CA GLU A 226 -9.93 -11.93 7.12
C GLU A 226 -9.38 -12.09 5.70
N HIS A 227 -9.29 -11.00 4.93
CA HIS A 227 -8.81 -11.06 3.56
C HIS A 227 -7.36 -11.60 3.47
N PRO A 228 -7.11 -12.66 2.66
CA PRO A 228 -5.87 -13.45 2.72
C PRO A 228 -4.61 -12.66 2.38
N ASN A 229 -4.73 -11.62 1.54
CA ASN A 229 -3.61 -10.82 1.07
C ASN A 229 -3.58 -9.39 1.63
N ALA A 230 -4.55 -8.96 2.43
CA ALA A 230 -4.68 -7.55 2.78
C ALA A 230 -3.49 -7.07 3.60
N ILE A 231 -3.18 -7.77 4.70
CA ILE A 231 -2.04 -7.45 5.57
C ILE A 231 -0.71 -7.52 4.81
N ASN A 232 -0.56 -8.48 3.89
CA ASN A 232 0.62 -8.59 3.02
C ASN A 232 0.80 -7.37 2.11
N VAL A 233 -0.28 -6.91 1.49
CA VAL A 233 -0.24 -5.74 0.58
C VAL A 233 -0.02 -4.45 1.37
N ILE A 234 -0.66 -4.28 2.53
CA ILE A 234 -0.43 -3.15 3.44
C ILE A 234 1.04 -3.13 3.87
N ALA A 235 1.61 -4.26 4.29
CA ALA A 235 3.03 -4.37 4.65
C ALA A 235 3.95 -4.02 3.48
N LEU A 236 3.65 -4.46 2.26
CA LEU A 236 4.46 -4.11 1.09
C LEU A 236 4.46 -2.60 0.80
N CYS A 237 3.37 -1.89 1.11
CA CYS A 237 3.29 -0.43 0.99
C CYS A 237 4.25 0.34 1.89
N PHE A 238 4.86 -0.32 2.88
CA PHE A 238 5.97 0.23 3.66
C PHE A 238 7.16 0.65 2.77
N LEU A 239 7.33 0.03 1.61
CA LEU A 239 8.39 0.35 0.65
C LEU A 239 8.12 1.64 -0.17
N HIS A 240 7.00 2.32 0.10
CA HIS A 240 6.70 3.60 -0.56
C HIS A 240 7.75 4.67 -0.21
N PRO A 241 8.27 5.48 -1.16
CA PRO A 241 9.38 6.40 -0.90
C PRO A 241 9.08 7.49 0.15
N ASN A 242 7.84 7.98 0.22
CA ASN A 242 7.42 9.00 1.19
C ASN A 242 7.28 8.43 2.61
N TYR A 243 7.98 9.02 3.59
CA TYR A 243 7.94 8.65 5.01
C TYR A 243 6.57 8.82 5.67
N GLN A 244 5.76 9.81 5.28
CA GLN A 244 4.37 9.93 5.78
C GLN A 244 3.53 8.70 5.44
N THR A 245 3.78 8.08 4.27
CA THR A 245 3.10 6.83 3.91
C THR A 245 3.64 5.67 4.74
N LYS A 246 4.95 5.63 5.01
CA LYS A 246 5.56 4.63 5.88
C LYS A 246 4.97 4.68 7.29
N THR A 247 4.89 5.87 7.89
CA THR A 247 4.27 6.09 9.21
C THR A 247 2.86 5.53 9.22
N LEU A 248 2.03 5.95 8.26
CA LEU A 248 0.64 5.50 8.20
C LEU A 248 0.54 3.97 8.05
N VAL A 249 1.37 3.35 7.21
CA VAL A 249 1.41 1.88 7.07
C VAL A 249 1.78 1.22 8.40
N LEU A 250 2.80 1.73 9.10
CA LEU A 250 3.21 1.20 10.39
C LEU A 250 2.13 1.39 11.47
N GLU A 251 1.40 2.52 11.47
CA GLU A 251 0.23 2.73 12.33
C GLU A 251 -0.86 1.66 12.08
N LEU A 252 -1.18 1.38 10.81
CA LEU A 252 -2.17 0.36 10.47
C LEU A 252 -1.71 -1.04 10.91
N LEU A 253 -0.45 -1.38 10.65
CA LEU A 253 0.11 -2.67 11.05
C LEU A 253 0.18 -2.82 12.57
N ALA A 254 0.51 -1.76 13.31
CA ALA A 254 0.51 -1.76 14.76
C ALA A 254 -0.92 -1.99 15.32
N ALA A 255 -1.93 -1.33 14.76
CA ALA A 255 -3.33 -1.57 15.13
C ALA A 255 -3.75 -3.03 14.83
N LEU A 256 -3.37 -3.56 13.67
CA LEU A 256 -3.64 -4.95 13.29
C LEU A 256 -2.93 -5.96 14.21
N CYS A 257 -1.76 -5.64 14.77
CA CYS A 257 -1.06 -6.49 15.74
C CYS A 257 -1.85 -6.67 17.05
N LEU A 258 -2.71 -5.70 17.41
CA LEU A 258 -3.51 -5.73 18.63
C LEU A 258 -4.77 -6.59 18.51
N ILE A 259 -5.16 -6.98 17.30
CA ILE A 259 -6.23 -7.98 17.09
C ILE A 259 -5.71 -9.34 17.53
N GLU A 260 -6.57 -10.18 18.11
CA GLU A 260 -6.23 -11.56 18.43
C GLU A 260 -5.67 -12.29 17.19
N ASN A 261 -4.56 -13.01 17.37
CA ASN A 261 -3.77 -13.62 16.29
C ASN A 261 -3.23 -12.65 15.22
N GLY A 262 -3.47 -11.35 15.32
CA GLY A 262 -3.05 -10.34 14.35
C GLY A 262 -1.54 -10.17 14.27
N HIS A 263 -0.85 -10.20 15.41
CA HIS A 263 0.61 -10.15 15.47
C HIS A 263 1.28 -11.27 14.65
N HIS A 264 0.77 -12.51 14.68
CA HIS A 264 1.28 -13.60 13.85
C HIS A 264 1.14 -13.32 12.35
N ARG A 265 0.02 -12.72 11.95
CA ARG A 265 -0.25 -12.39 10.54
C ARG A 265 0.62 -11.25 10.04
N VAL A 266 0.88 -10.25 10.89
CA VAL A 266 1.84 -9.18 10.58
C VAL A 266 3.27 -9.74 10.51
N LEU A 267 3.68 -10.65 11.41
CA LEU A 267 4.99 -11.30 11.30
C LEU A 267 5.13 -12.08 9.98
N SER A 268 4.09 -12.84 9.61
CA SER A 268 4.05 -13.57 8.33
C SER A 268 4.11 -12.65 7.12
N SER A 269 3.52 -11.45 7.18
CA SER A 269 3.62 -10.48 6.10
C SER A 269 5.03 -9.91 5.94
N PHE A 270 5.76 -9.73 7.03
CA PHE A 270 7.18 -9.36 6.96
C PHE A 270 8.08 -10.52 6.52
N ASP A 271 7.72 -11.78 6.75
CA ASP A 271 8.40 -12.93 6.12
C ASP A 271 8.16 -12.96 4.60
N ASN A 272 6.97 -12.54 4.14
CA ASN A 272 6.67 -12.36 2.72
C ASN A 272 7.47 -11.21 2.12
N LEU A 273 7.56 -10.07 2.80
CA LEU A 273 8.36 -8.93 2.39
C LEU A 273 9.83 -9.30 2.27
N LYS A 274 10.39 -9.99 3.28
CA LYS A 274 11.75 -10.54 3.26
C LYS A 274 12.00 -11.34 1.98
N ARG A 275 11.11 -12.28 1.65
CA ARG A 275 11.24 -13.11 0.44
C ARG A 275 11.10 -12.31 -0.86
N GLU A 276 10.17 -11.36 -0.90
CA GLU A 276 9.92 -10.54 -2.10
C GLU A 276 11.06 -9.55 -2.37
N MET A 277 11.68 -9.00 -1.33
CA MET A 277 12.77 -8.04 -1.44
C MET A 277 14.17 -8.68 -1.37
N GLY A 278 14.25 -9.96 -1.00
CA GLY A 278 15.52 -10.66 -0.83
C GLY A 278 16.30 -10.21 0.41
N GLU A 279 15.61 -9.82 1.49
CA GLU A 279 16.28 -9.45 2.75
C GLU A 279 16.97 -10.66 3.39
N SER A 280 18.10 -10.44 4.03
CA SER A 280 18.81 -11.50 4.78
C SER A 280 18.08 -11.81 6.07
N ASN A 281 17.62 -10.76 6.76
CA ASN A 281 16.87 -10.83 8.00
C ASN A 281 15.49 -10.19 7.85
N ARG A 282 14.51 -10.69 8.61
CA ARG A 282 13.20 -10.03 8.70
C ARG A 282 13.39 -8.63 9.30
N PHE A 283 12.68 -7.64 8.77
CA PHE A 283 12.73 -6.24 9.20
C PHE A 283 14.01 -5.49 8.84
N GLU A 284 14.87 -6.04 7.98
CA GLU A 284 16.13 -5.39 7.61
C GLU A 284 15.91 -4.01 6.96
N THR A 285 15.01 -3.92 5.97
CA THR A 285 14.65 -2.65 5.33
C THR A 285 13.95 -1.70 6.31
N LEU A 286 13.16 -2.24 7.25
CA LEU A 286 12.50 -1.45 8.29
C LEU A 286 13.54 -0.73 9.14
N VAL A 287 14.48 -1.49 9.72
CA VAL A 287 15.57 -0.95 10.54
C VAL A 287 16.43 0.01 9.73
N HIS A 288 16.72 -0.29 8.45
CA HIS A 288 17.46 0.61 7.57
C HIS A 288 16.76 1.97 7.41
N TYR A 289 15.45 2.00 7.17
CA TYR A 289 14.71 3.26 7.10
C TYR A 289 14.67 3.99 8.45
N PHE A 290 14.56 3.28 9.57
CA PHE A 290 14.70 3.88 10.90
C PHE A 290 16.09 4.51 11.11
N CYS A 291 17.19 3.86 10.75
CA CYS A 291 18.52 4.46 10.94
C CYS A 291 18.79 5.62 9.97
N THR A 292 18.32 5.51 8.72
CA THR A 292 18.62 6.52 7.69
C THR A 292 17.72 7.75 7.75
N HIS A 293 16.50 7.67 8.32
CA HIS A 293 15.63 8.84 8.44
C HIS A 293 16.18 9.87 9.44
N GLU A 294 16.80 9.42 10.54
CA GLU A 294 17.42 10.29 11.56
C GLU A 294 18.59 11.11 10.99
N SER A 295 19.22 10.61 9.92
CA SER A 295 20.36 11.26 9.26
C SER A 295 19.96 12.27 8.17
N ARG A 296 18.66 12.46 7.90
CA ARG A 296 18.18 13.40 6.86
C ARG A 296 18.02 14.81 7.43
N GLY A 297 18.39 15.81 6.62
CA GLY A 297 18.25 17.22 7.00
C GLY A 297 16.80 17.65 7.28
N PRO A 298 16.57 18.78 7.98
CA PRO A 298 15.27 19.24 8.46
C PRO A 298 14.17 19.33 7.38
N ASP A 299 14.55 19.58 6.13
CA ASP A 299 13.61 19.73 5.00
C ASP A 299 12.96 18.40 4.56
N ASN A 300 13.55 17.26 4.95
CA ASN A 300 13.02 15.90 4.73
C ASN A 300 12.67 15.20 6.05
N TYR A 301 12.76 15.93 7.17
CA TYR A 301 12.44 15.46 8.50
C TYR A 301 10.91 15.46 8.66
N ASN A 302 10.30 14.29 8.77
CA ASN A 302 8.89 14.18 9.09
C ASN A 302 8.74 14.11 10.62
N PHE A 303 8.40 15.23 11.27
CA PHE A 303 8.09 15.25 12.72
C PHE A 303 7.01 14.22 13.11
N ASP A 304 6.12 13.86 12.18
CA ASP A 304 5.06 12.85 12.36
C ASP A 304 5.56 11.40 12.35
N PHE A 305 6.81 11.11 11.98
CA PHE A 305 7.30 9.72 12.01
C PHE A 305 7.34 9.12 13.43
N MET A 306 7.28 9.98 14.46
CA MET A 306 7.31 9.60 15.88
C MET A 306 6.17 10.20 16.73
N LEU A 307 5.41 11.20 16.23
CA LEU A 307 4.52 12.01 17.06
C LEU A 307 3.04 12.05 16.64
N THR A 308 2.62 11.29 15.62
CA THR A 308 1.19 11.27 15.30
C THR A 308 0.44 10.51 16.40
N GLU A 309 -0.35 11.27 17.16
CA GLU A 309 -1.24 10.85 18.25
C GLU A 309 -1.81 9.44 18.02
N SER A 310 -1.09 8.45 18.58
CA SER A 310 -1.16 7.05 18.18
C SER A 310 -2.37 6.32 18.74
N PHE A 311 -3.33 7.04 19.28
CA PHE A 311 -4.41 6.47 20.07
C PHE A 311 -5.80 6.69 19.49
N ALA A 312 -5.99 7.47 18.42
CA ALA A 312 -7.35 7.64 17.89
C ALA A 312 -7.95 6.36 17.23
N LEU A 313 -7.11 5.44 16.74
CA LEU A 313 -7.58 4.11 16.29
C LEU A 313 -7.86 3.16 17.47
N ILE A 314 -7.27 3.40 18.64
CA ILE A 314 -7.28 2.48 19.79
C ILE A 314 -8.28 2.95 20.87
N ASP A 315 -8.32 4.25 21.18
CA ASP A 315 -9.09 4.83 22.29
C ASP A 315 -10.61 4.88 22.06
N GLY A 316 -11.08 4.64 20.84
CA GLY A 316 -12.51 4.65 20.51
C GLY A 316 -13.09 3.33 20.03
N ASN A 317 -12.26 2.49 19.40
CA ASN A 317 -12.68 1.30 18.66
C ASN A 317 -12.15 -0.01 19.25
N SER A 318 -11.45 0.05 20.40
CA SER A 318 -11.07 -1.13 21.18
C SER A 318 -12.24 -2.07 21.49
N VAL A 319 -13.48 -1.55 21.56
CA VAL A 319 -14.67 -2.40 21.75
C VAL A 319 -14.92 -3.34 20.56
N TYR A 320 -14.59 -2.94 19.33
CA TYR A 320 -14.78 -3.80 18.15
C TYR A 320 -13.64 -4.80 17.96
N LEU A 321 -12.43 -4.47 18.44
CA LEU A 321 -11.30 -5.41 18.48
C LEU A 321 -11.57 -6.56 19.47
N GLN A 322 -12.37 -6.31 20.52
CA GLN A 322 -12.81 -7.33 21.47
C GLN A 322 -14.00 -8.16 20.94
N GLN A 323 -14.89 -7.60 20.12
CA GLN A 323 -16.09 -8.33 19.64
C GLN A 323 -15.82 -9.34 18.51
N VAL A 324 -14.75 -9.18 17.73
CA VAL A 324 -14.31 -10.21 16.77
C VAL A 324 -13.84 -11.48 17.51
N VAL A 325 -13.29 -11.32 18.72
CA VAL A 325 -12.91 -12.41 19.62
C VAL A 325 -14.13 -13.14 20.17
N ASP A 326 -15.18 -12.40 20.54
CA ASP A 326 -16.38 -13.00 21.16
C ASP A 326 -17.33 -13.70 20.17
N SER A 327 -17.08 -13.59 18.86
CA SER A 327 -17.92 -14.15 17.78
C SER A 327 -17.29 -15.32 17.01
N SER A 328 -16.09 -15.77 17.41
CA SER A 328 -15.32 -16.87 16.79
C SER A 328 -15.26 -18.11 17.69
#